data_AF-A0A930FB56-F1
#
_entry.id   AF-A0A930FB56-F1
#
_cell.length_a   1.000
_cell.length_b   1.000
_cell.length_c   1.000
_cell.angle_alpha   90.00
_cell.angle_beta   90.00
_cell.angle_gamma   90.00
#
_symmetry.space_group_name_H-M   'P 1'
#
loop_
_entity.id
_entity.type
_entity.pdbx_description
1 polymer ?
#
loop_
_entity_poly.entity_id
_entity_poly.type
_entity_poly.pdbx_seq_one_letter_code
_entity_poly.pdbx_strand_id
1 'polypeptide(L)'
;MDFELLSGALTIVSGNDIYKPIIEHGVGGIFARYCMNGVNIEIMISVFDLRNGRISLEEYTRLIRRKAIGEYIEFVENERKEEWNNALKQWKERQNDKL
;
A
#
# COMPACT_ATOMS: atom_id res chain seq x y z
N MET A 1 -20.51 -4.81 11.23
CA MET A 1 -19.60 -3.75 10.74
C MET A 1 -20.02 -3.48 9.32
N ASP A 2 -20.30 -2.24 8.96
CA ASP A 2 -20.70 -1.87 7.60
C ASP A 2 -19.42 -1.74 6.75
N PHE A 3 -19.26 -2.63 5.77
CA PHE A 3 -18.06 -2.64 4.92
C PHE A 3 -18.05 -1.55 3.87
N GLU A 4 -19.21 -1.05 3.44
CA GLU A 4 -19.25 0.11 2.55
C GLU A 4 -18.83 1.37 3.30
N LEU A 5 -19.31 1.53 4.54
CA LEU A 5 -18.87 2.62 5.40
C LEU A 5 -17.36 2.53 5.70
N LEU A 6 -16.86 1.34 6.00
CA LEU A 6 -15.43 1.12 6.27
C LEU A 6 -14.57 1.37 5.03
N SER A 7 -15.00 0.88 3.87
CA SER A 7 -14.33 1.12 2.59
C SER A 7 -14.29 2.62 2.27
N GLY A 8 -15.40 3.34 2.49
CA GLY A 8 -15.44 4.80 2.38
C GLY A 8 -14.45 5.49 3.32
N ALA A 9 -14.44 5.13 4.61
CA ALA A 9 -13.54 5.70 5.61
C ALA A 9 -12.05 5.43 5.32
N LEU A 10 -11.76 4.30 4.64
CA LEU A 10 -10.42 3.89 4.26
C LEU A 10 -10.02 4.36 2.86
N THR A 11 -10.91 5.03 2.12
CA THR A 11 -10.59 5.55 0.78
C THR A 11 -9.44 6.56 0.87
N ILE A 12 -8.45 6.40 0.00
CA ILE A 12 -7.32 7.32 -0.15
C ILE A 12 -7.58 8.17 -1.38
N VAL A 13 -7.52 9.48 -1.21
CA VAL A 13 -7.62 10.45 -2.30
C VAL A 13 -6.28 11.16 -2.40
N SER A 14 -5.66 11.12 -3.58
CA SER A 14 -4.37 11.76 -3.85
C SER A 14 -4.45 12.50 -5.18
N GLY A 15 -4.56 13.83 -5.13
CA GLY A 15 -4.82 14.63 -6.32
C GLY A 15 -6.13 14.22 -6.98
N ASN A 16 -6.05 13.74 -8.23
CA ASN A 16 -7.20 13.25 -9.00
C ASN A 16 -7.45 11.74 -8.83
N ASP A 17 -6.56 11.04 -8.12
CA ASP A 17 -6.65 9.59 -7.96
C ASP A 17 -7.46 9.23 -6.71
N ILE A 18 -8.33 8.22 -6.86
CA ILE A 18 -9.16 7.68 -5.78
C ILE A 18 -8.89 6.19 -5.66
N TYR A 19 -8.34 5.78 -4.52
CA TYR A 19 -8.05 4.40 -4.19
C TYR A 19 -9.03 3.92 -3.12
N LYS A 20 -10.17 3.37 -3.56
CA LYS A 20 -11.18 2.75 -2.68
C LYS A 20 -10.77 1.29 -2.41
N PRO A 21 -10.57 0.88 -1.15
CA PRO A 21 -10.18 -0.49 -0.86
C PRO A 21 -11.37 -1.44 -0.95
N ILE A 22 -11.11 -2.66 -1.41
CA ILE A 22 -12.02 -3.80 -1.27
C ILE A 22 -11.82 -4.36 0.13
N ILE A 23 -12.91 -4.52 0.87
CA ILE A 23 -12.88 -5.11 2.21
C ILE A 23 -13.25 -6.58 2.11
N GLU A 24 -12.37 -7.46 2.56
CA GLU A 24 -12.57 -8.91 2.51
C GLU A 24 -12.39 -9.57 3.88
N HIS A 25 -13.07 -10.70 4.06
CA HIS A 25 -12.90 -11.59 5.19
C HIS A 25 -12.05 -12.80 4.78
N GLY A 26 -10.95 -13.00 5.49
CA GLY A 26 -10.07 -14.15 5.31
C GLY A 26 -9.88 -14.94 6.59
N VAL A 27 -9.20 -16.07 6.47
CA VAL A 27 -8.70 -16.82 7.63
C VAL A 27 -7.64 -15.96 8.32
N GLY A 28 -7.95 -15.43 9.50
CA GLY A 28 -7.04 -14.59 10.28
C GLY A 28 -7.49 -13.13 10.46
N GLY A 29 -8.51 -12.65 9.75
CA GLY A 29 -9.03 -11.30 9.98
C GLY A 29 -9.82 -10.66 8.85
N ILE A 30 -9.97 -9.34 8.96
CA ILE A 30 -10.54 -8.47 7.93
C ILE A 30 -9.37 -7.80 7.20
N PHE A 31 -9.43 -7.68 5.88
CA PHE A 31 -8.36 -7.09 5.08
C PHE A 31 -8.91 -5.95 4.22
N ALA A 32 -8.13 -4.88 4.07
CA ALA A 32 -8.35 -3.82 3.09
C ALA A 32 -7.33 -3.99 1.96
N ARG A 33 -7.84 -4.28 0.75
CA ARG A 33 -7.03 -4.40 -0.46
C ARG A 33 -7.16 -3.17 -1.33
N TYR A 34 -6.04 -2.53 -1.60
CA TYR A 34 -5.95 -1.40 -2.53
C TYR A 34 -5.28 -1.86 -3.82
N CYS A 35 -5.80 -1.43 -4.96
CA CYS A 35 -5.08 -1.46 -6.22
C CYS A 35 -4.64 -0.02 -6.52
N MET A 36 -3.37 0.28 -6.26
CA MET A 36 -2.77 1.60 -6.47
C MET A 36 -1.88 1.55 -7.69
N ASN A 37 -2.29 2.19 -8.79
CA ASN A 37 -1.51 2.22 -10.05
C ASN A 37 -1.06 0.84 -10.54
N GLY A 38 -1.90 -0.19 -10.37
CA GLY A 38 -1.58 -1.58 -10.74
C GLY A 38 -0.84 -2.38 -9.68
N VAL A 39 -0.45 -1.76 -8.56
CA VAL A 39 0.17 -2.42 -7.40
C VAL A 39 -0.91 -2.82 -6.40
N ASN A 40 -0.96 -4.10 -6.03
CA ASN A 40 -1.88 -4.59 -5.01
C ASN A 40 -1.26 -4.51 -3.62
N ILE A 41 -1.89 -3.75 -2.73
CA ILE A 41 -1.46 -3.55 -1.34
C ILE A 41 -2.56 -4.10 -0.43
N GLU A 42 -2.21 -4.99 0.50
CA GLU A 42 -3.15 -5.63 1.42
C GLU A 42 -2.81 -5.26 2.87
N ILE A 43 -3.72 -4.56 3.54
CA ILE A 43 -3.56 -4.21 4.95
C ILE A 43 -4.56 -4.98 5.80
N MET A 44 -4.04 -5.74 6.77
CA MET A 44 -4.88 -6.40 7.76
C MET A 44 -5.49 -5.39 8.74
N ILE A 45 -6.80 -5.47 8.91
CA ILE A 45 -7.61 -4.71 9.86
C ILE A 45 -7.80 -5.55 11.13
N SER A 46 -7.10 -5.17 12.18
CA SER A 46 -7.27 -5.71 13.53
C SER A 46 -8.50 -5.12 14.22
N VAL A 47 -9.56 -5.92 14.30
CA VAL A 47 -10.80 -5.55 15.03
C VAL A 47 -10.54 -5.47 16.55
N PHE A 48 -9.48 -6.11 17.05
CA PHE A 48 -9.10 -6.09 18.46
C PHE A 48 -8.64 -4.68 18.90
N ASP A 49 -7.86 -4.00 18.06
CA ASP A 49 -7.38 -2.64 18.34
C ASP A 49 -8.54 -1.64 18.41
N LEU A 50 -9.56 -1.83 17.57
CA LEU A 50 -10.79 -1.05 17.58
C LEU A 50 -11.67 -1.34 18.81
N ARG A 51 -11.82 -2.61 19.19
CA ARG A 51 -12.71 -3.03 20.30
C ARG A 51 -12.21 -2.58 21.67
N ASN A 52 -10.91 -2.47 21.87
CA ASN A 52 -10.34 -2.09 23.15
C ASN A 52 -10.39 -0.58 23.43
N GLY A 53 -10.92 0.23 22.50
CA GLY A 53 -11.09 1.68 22.69
C GLY A 53 -9.79 2.45 22.92
N ARG A 54 -8.63 1.84 22.65
CA ARG A 54 -7.31 2.45 22.85
C ARG A 54 -7.00 3.53 21.81
N ILE A 55 -7.72 3.53 20.70
CA ILE A 55 -7.55 4.42 19.56
C ILE A 55 -8.92 4.78 19.01
N SER A 56 -9.10 6.03 18.57
CA SER A 56 -10.33 6.44 17.90
C SER A 56 -10.44 5.79 16.52
N LEU A 57 -11.66 5.65 16.00
CA LEU A 57 -11.88 5.12 14.65
C LEU A 57 -11.20 6.01 13.59
N GLU A 58 -11.22 7.33 13.77
CA GLU A 58 -10.54 8.28 12.90
C GLU A 58 -9.02 8.04 12.88
N GLU A 59 -8.43 7.90 14.06
CA GLU A 59 -6.98 7.71 14.16
C GLU A 59 -6.56 6.33 13.62
N TYR A 60 -7.38 5.32 13.84
CA TYR A 60 -7.17 3.98 13.30
C TYR A 60 -7.28 3.96 11.76
N THR A 61 -8.32 4.56 11.18
CA THR A 61 -8.48 4.66 9.72
C THR A 61 -7.36 5.48 9.08
N ARG A 62 -6.87 6.54 9.75
CA ARG A 62 -5.67 7.28 9.32
C ARG A 62 -4.43 6.39 9.32
N LEU A 63 -4.25 5.55 10.33
CA LEU A 63 -3.11 4.63 10.44
C LEU A 63 -3.12 3.59 9.32
N ILE A 64 -4.28 2.97 9.03
CA ILE A 64 -4.42 2.00 7.95
C ILE A 64 -4.09 2.63 6.59
N ARG A 65 -4.63 3.82 6.31
CA ARG A 65 -4.33 4.56 5.07
C ARG A 65 -2.83 4.88 4.94
N ARG A 66 -2.18 5.31 6.03
CA ARG A 66 -0.74 5.57 6.04
C ARG A 66 0.09 4.31 5.77
N LYS A 67 -0.30 3.17 6.35
CA LYS A 67 0.38 1.89 6.08
C LYS A 67 0.28 1.52 4.60
N ALA A 68 -0.91 1.61 4.01
CA ALA A 68 -1.10 1.32 2.59
C ALA A 68 -0.22 2.20 1.68
N ILE A 69 -0.15 3.50 1.97
CA ILE A 69 0.73 4.42 1.23
C ILE A 69 2.21 4.07 1.43
N GLY A 70 2.61 3.73 2.66
CA GLY A 70 3.98 3.34 2.98
C GLY A 70 4.43 2.10 2.20
N GLU A 71 3.61 1.04 2.20
CA GLU A 71 3.89 -0.19 1.46
C GLU A 71 3.95 0.06 -0.06
N TYR A 72 3.07 0.92 -0.59
CA TYR A 72 3.13 1.33 -2.00
C TYR A 72 4.42 2.08 -2.35
N ILE A 73 4.84 3.04 -1.51
CA ILE A 73 6.07 3.80 -1.73
C ILE A 73 7.28 2.85 -1.70
N GLU A 74 7.34 1.96 -0.70
CA GLU A 74 8.43 0.98 -0.58
C GLU A 74 8.51 0.08 -1.81
N PHE A 75 7.36 -0.39 -2.33
CA PHE A 75 7.31 -1.17 -3.57
C PHE A 75 7.91 -0.40 -4.76
N VAL A 76 7.45 0.83 -4.99
CA VAL A 76 7.90 1.66 -6.13
C VAL A 76 9.39 2.03 -5.99
N GLU A 77 9.86 2.34 -4.79
CA GLU A 77 11.27 2.64 -4.55
C GLU A 77 12.17 1.43 -4.79
N ASN A 78 11.71 0.23 -4.42
CA ASN A 78 12.43 -1.01 -4.70
C ASN A 78 12.50 -1.31 -6.21
N GLU A 79 11.39 -1.23 -6.94
CA GLU A 79 11.39 -1.41 -8.40
C GLU A 79 12.34 -0.41 -9.08
N ARG A 80 12.27 0.87 -8.71
CA ARG A 80 13.19 1.90 -9.26
C ARG A 80 14.65 1.58 -8.96
N LYS A 81 14.96 1.10 -7.76
CA LYS A 81 16.33 0.72 -7.39
C LYS A 81 16.84 -0.41 -8.28
N GLU A 82 16.01 -1.38 -8.60
CA GLU A 82 16.35 -2.46 -9.54
C GLU A 82 16.58 -1.94 -10.96
N GLU A 83 15.70 -1.07 -11.47
CA GLU A 83 15.85 -0.41 -12.77
C GLU A 83 17.18 0.35 -12.87
N TRP A 84 17.50 1.17 -11.85
CA TRP A 84 18.75 1.91 -11.78
C TRP A 84 19.98 1.00 -11.76
N ASN A 85 19.95 -0.07 -10.98
CA ASN A 85 21.04 -1.05 -10.92
C ASN A 85 21.25 -1.74 -12.27
N ASN A 86 20.17 -2.10 -12.95
CA ASN A 86 20.22 -2.71 -14.27
C ASN A 86 20.77 -1.74 -15.32
N ALA A 87 20.32 -0.49 -15.34
CA ALA A 87 20.83 0.55 -16.22
C ALA A 87 22.33 0.81 -15.99
N LEU A 88 22.76 0.86 -14.73
CA LEU A 88 24.17 1.03 -14.37
C LEU A 88 25.02 -0.16 -14.83
N LYS A 89 24.52 -1.39 -14.67
CA LYS A 89 25.20 -2.61 -15.14
C LYS A 89 25.39 -2.58 -16.65
N GLN A 90 24.33 -2.29 -17.42
CA GLN A 90 24.40 -2.18 -18.88
C GLN A 90 25.36 -1.07 -19.34
N TRP A 91 25.38 0.07 -18.64
CA TRP A 91 26.31 1.14 -18.95
C TRP A 91 27.77 0.68 -18.76
N LYS A 92 28.08 -0.01 -17.66
CA LYS A 92 29.44 -0.53 -17.38
C LYS A 92 29.87 -1.58 -18.43
N GLU A 93 28.98 -2.49 -18.80
CA GLU A 93 29.25 -3.49 -19.85
C GLU A 93 29.60 -2.82 -21.18
N ARG A 94 28.82 -1.81 -21.60
CA ARG A 94 29.11 -1.04 -22.83
C ARG A 94 30.41 -0.22 -22.79
N GLN A 95 30.92 0.13 -21.61
CA GLN A 95 32.22 0.79 -21.50
C GLN A 95 33.37 -0.22 -21.59
N ASN A 96 33.21 -1.41 -21.02
CA ASN A 96 34.22 -2.47 -21.09
C ASN A 96 34.35 -3.05 -22.51
N ASP A 97 33.27 -3.13 -23.29
CA ASP A 97 33.31 -3.59 -24.69
C ASP A 97 34.00 -2.58 -25.66
N LYS A 98 34.33 -1.37 -25.18
CA LYS A 98 35.00 -0.31 -25.96
C LYS A 98 36.50 -0.22 -25.71
N LEU A 99 37.07 -1.09 -24.88
CA LEU A 99 38.50 -1.21 -24.55
C LEU A 99 39.07 -2.49 -25.17
#